data_AF-A0A2V7VB70-F1
#
_entry.id   AF-A0A2V7VB70-F1
#
_cell.length_a   1.000
_cell.length_b   1.000
_cell.length_c   1.000
_cell.angle_alpha   90.00
_cell.angle_beta   90.00
_cell.angle_gamma   90.00
#
_symmetry.space_group_name_H-M   'P 1'
#
loop_
_entity.id
_entity.type
_entity.pdbx_description
1 polymer ?
#
loop_
_entity_poly.entity_id
_entity_poly.type
_entity_poly.pdbx_seq_one_letter_code
_entity_poly.pdbx_strand_id
1 'polypeptide(L)'
;MSWVTASALALVVALAALVVAHTLGRLQWEMARFGRAQEDLRRDAQGGREASFRELAHVTQGIRGEIARAQSTLAEVKALEQGRARQMDRAADSLRRLEAVVAGSASRGAAGENILARAFSQLPPDLLERNVAFGSRVVEYALRLPGGRLLPIDSKWTSAASLERLADADDP
;
A
#
# COMPACT_ATOMS: atom_id res chain seq x y z
N MET A 1 88.42 75.41 -0.17
CA MET A 1 87.42 74.94 -1.16
C MET A 1 86.98 73.47 -0.96
N SER A 2 87.32 72.82 0.18
CA SER A 2 87.10 71.39 0.41
C SER A 2 85.87 71.04 1.29
N TRP A 3 85.42 71.95 2.16
CA TRP A 3 84.33 71.67 3.10
C TRP A 3 82.93 71.74 2.47
N VAL A 4 82.77 72.61 1.47
CA VAL A 4 81.48 72.79 0.76
C VAL A 4 81.17 71.58 -0.13
N THR A 5 82.17 71.00 -0.81
CA THR A 5 82.00 69.82 -1.65
C THR A 5 81.72 68.55 -0.84
N ALA A 6 82.38 68.39 0.31
CA ALA A 6 82.09 67.29 1.24
C ALA A 6 80.66 67.36 1.79
N SER A 7 80.19 68.57 2.14
CA SER A 7 78.82 68.79 2.62
C SER A 7 77.78 68.53 1.52
N ALA A 8 78.06 68.96 0.29
CA ALA A 8 77.18 68.71 -0.86
C ALA A 8 77.07 67.20 -1.18
N LEU A 9 78.18 66.46 -1.14
CA LEU A 9 78.19 65.01 -1.34
C LEU A 9 77.38 64.29 -0.25
N ALA A 10 77.56 64.66 1.02
CA ALA A 10 76.82 64.09 2.13
C ALA A 10 75.30 64.30 2.00
N LEU A 11 74.88 65.49 1.54
CA LEU A 11 73.47 65.81 1.31
C LEU A 11 72.87 64.94 0.19
N VAL A 12 73.60 64.73 -0.91
CA VAL A 12 73.16 63.87 -2.02
C VAL A 12 73.01 62.42 -1.58
N VAL A 13 73.97 61.90 -0.79
CA VAL A 13 73.89 60.54 -0.24
C VAL A 13 72.71 60.40 0.72
N ALA A 14 72.48 61.39 1.59
CA ALA A 14 71.34 61.38 2.51
C ALA A 14 69.99 61.43 1.76
N LEU A 15 69.90 62.25 0.71
CA LEU A 15 68.70 62.33 -0.13
C LEU A 15 68.46 61.00 -0.88
N ALA A 16 69.50 60.40 -1.44
CA ALA A 16 69.42 59.11 -2.12
C ALA A 16 68.98 58.00 -1.14
N ALA A 17 69.54 57.97 0.07
CA ALA A 17 69.15 57.02 1.11
C ALA A 17 67.68 57.20 1.53
N LEU A 18 67.19 58.44 1.63
CA LEU A 18 65.79 58.74 1.93
C LEU A 18 64.85 58.26 0.81
N VAL A 19 65.22 58.48 -0.46
CA VAL A 19 64.46 58.00 -1.62
C VAL A 19 64.40 56.47 -1.63
N VAL A 20 65.54 55.80 -1.41
CA VAL A 20 65.62 54.34 -1.35
C VAL A 20 64.80 53.78 -0.17
N ALA A 21 64.86 54.40 0.99
CA ALA A 21 64.05 54.00 2.14
C ALA A 21 62.54 54.15 1.85
N HIS A 22 62.16 55.22 1.15
CA HIS A 22 60.77 55.45 0.76
C HIS A 22 60.28 54.45 -0.29
N THR A 23 61.09 54.11 -1.29
CA THR A 23 60.72 53.11 -2.31
C THR A 23 60.63 51.70 -1.73
N LEU A 24 61.56 51.32 -0.85
CA LEU A 24 61.50 50.04 -0.12
C LEU A 24 60.26 49.98 0.78
N GLY A 25 59.94 51.05 1.49
CA GLY A 25 58.72 51.14 2.30
C GLY A 25 57.45 50.98 1.47
N ARG A 26 57.38 51.62 0.29
CA ARG A 26 56.25 51.49 -0.64
C ARG A 26 56.09 50.05 -1.16
N LEU A 27 57.17 49.41 -1.57
CA LEU A 27 57.16 48.03 -2.06
C LEU A 27 56.75 47.03 -0.97
N GLN A 28 57.24 47.20 0.26
CA GLN A 28 56.81 46.39 1.40
C GLN A 28 55.32 46.56 1.67
N TRP A 29 54.79 47.77 1.54
CA TRP A 29 53.36 48.05 1.72
C TRP A 29 52.49 47.39 0.65
N GLU A 30 52.92 47.44 -0.61
CA GLU A 30 52.25 46.78 -1.74
C GLU A 30 52.30 45.25 -1.60
N MET A 31 53.44 44.68 -1.22
CA MET A 31 53.57 43.24 -0.93
C MET A 31 52.67 42.80 0.23
N ALA A 32 52.61 43.58 1.32
CA ALA A 32 51.74 43.26 2.46
C ALA A 32 50.25 43.37 2.08
N ARG A 33 49.89 44.35 1.24
CA ARG A 33 48.53 44.49 0.70
C ARG A 33 48.17 43.31 -0.19
N PHE A 34 49.10 42.89 -1.05
CA PHE A 34 48.89 41.75 -1.95
C PHE A 34 48.76 40.44 -1.18
N GLY A 35 49.62 40.21 -0.18
CA GLY A 35 49.53 39.04 0.70
C GLY A 35 48.19 38.95 1.42
N ARG A 36 47.69 40.07 1.97
CA ARG A 36 46.36 40.12 2.60
C ARG A 36 45.23 39.82 1.62
N ALA A 37 45.24 40.46 0.44
CA ALA A 37 44.22 40.24 -0.58
C ALA A 37 44.19 38.79 -1.08
N GLN A 38 45.37 38.16 -1.25
CA GLN A 38 45.47 36.76 -1.64
C GLN A 38 44.93 35.83 -0.54
N GLU A 39 45.17 36.15 0.72
CA GLU A 39 44.67 35.34 1.83
C GLU A 39 43.16 35.47 2.01
N ASP A 40 42.60 36.66 1.83
CA ASP A 40 41.15 36.86 1.83
C ASP A 40 40.48 36.09 0.69
N LEU A 41 41.03 36.15 -0.54
CA LEU A 41 40.55 35.34 -1.66
C LEU A 41 40.61 33.83 -1.37
N ARG A 42 41.65 33.35 -0.68
CA ARG A 42 41.76 31.93 -0.29
C ARG A 42 40.70 31.56 0.73
N ARG A 43 40.45 32.42 1.73
CA ARG A 43 39.42 32.20 2.75
C ARG A 43 38.02 32.19 2.12
N ASP A 44 37.73 33.12 1.24
CA ASP A 44 36.45 33.17 0.52
C ASP A 44 36.26 31.95 -0.37
N ALA A 45 37.30 31.52 -1.09
CA ALA A 45 37.26 30.31 -1.90
C ALA A 45 37.07 29.04 -1.05
N GLN A 46 37.69 28.95 0.13
CA GLN A 46 37.51 27.83 1.06
C GLN A 46 36.11 27.84 1.69
N GLY A 47 35.66 28.99 2.19
CA GLY A 47 34.33 29.17 2.78
C GLY A 47 33.21 28.89 1.78
N GLY A 48 33.36 29.35 0.52
CA GLY A 48 32.43 29.07 -0.56
C GLY A 48 32.33 27.58 -0.87
N ARG A 49 33.46 26.85 -0.95
CA ARG A 49 33.46 25.40 -1.15
C ARG A 49 32.76 24.67 -0.01
N GLU A 50 33.07 25.01 1.23
CA GLU A 50 32.44 24.39 2.39
C GLU A 50 30.93 24.63 2.42
N ALA A 51 30.49 25.83 2.08
CA ALA A 51 29.06 26.16 1.99
C ALA A 51 28.37 25.28 0.93
N SER A 52 28.97 25.16 -0.26
CA SER A 52 28.45 24.30 -1.33
C SER A 52 28.43 22.82 -0.94
N PHE A 53 29.47 22.31 -0.25
CA PHE A 53 29.47 20.93 0.25
C PHE A 53 28.37 20.69 1.29
N ARG A 54 28.15 21.63 2.20
CA ARG A 54 27.07 21.55 3.20
C ARG A 54 25.70 21.57 2.52
N GLU A 55 25.51 22.43 1.53
CA GLU A 55 24.27 22.51 0.75
C GLU A 55 24.00 21.21 -0.02
N LEU A 56 25.00 20.67 -0.73
CA LEU A 56 24.89 19.40 -1.44
C LEU A 56 24.59 18.23 -0.48
N ALA A 57 25.23 18.20 0.69
CA ALA A 57 24.97 17.19 1.70
C ALA A 57 23.53 17.29 2.22
N HIS A 58 23.05 18.51 2.47
CA HIS A 58 21.68 18.76 2.92
C HIS A 58 20.65 18.35 1.85
N VAL A 59 20.86 18.72 0.58
CA VAL A 59 20.01 18.32 -0.54
C VAL A 59 20.00 16.79 -0.71
N THR A 60 21.18 16.16 -0.66
CA THR A 60 21.29 14.69 -0.76
C THR A 60 20.56 13.99 0.38
N GLN A 61 20.67 14.51 1.61
CA GLN A 61 19.95 13.97 2.77
C GLN A 61 18.44 14.19 2.65
N GLY A 62 18.01 15.33 2.13
CA GLY A 62 16.60 15.63 1.81
C GLY A 62 16.02 14.62 0.82
N ILE A 63 16.68 14.45 -0.33
CA ILE A 63 16.28 13.50 -1.37
C ILE A 63 16.22 12.08 -0.81
N ARG A 64 17.23 11.66 -0.03
CA ARG A 64 17.23 10.33 0.60
C ARG A 64 16.06 10.15 1.56
N GLY A 65 15.70 11.19 2.31
CA GLY A 65 14.53 11.20 3.19
C GLY A 65 13.21 11.10 2.42
N GLU A 66 13.07 11.83 1.32
CA GLU A 66 11.89 11.78 0.46
C GLU A 66 11.73 10.41 -0.21
N ILE A 67 12.82 9.81 -0.71
CA ILE A 67 12.81 8.46 -1.27
C ILE A 67 12.37 7.44 -0.21
N ALA A 68 12.89 7.54 1.01
CA ALA A 68 12.50 6.63 2.10
C ALA A 68 11.00 6.75 2.43
N ARG A 69 10.45 7.97 2.46
CA ARG A 69 9.01 8.20 2.67
C ARG A 69 8.16 7.66 1.52
N ALA A 70 8.60 7.87 0.27
CA ALA A 70 7.94 7.34 -0.90
C ALA A 70 7.92 5.80 -0.90
N GLN A 71 9.04 5.17 -0.52
CA GLN A 71 9.12 3.72 -0.38
C GLN A 71 8.19 3.19 0.73
N SER A 72 8.11 3.87 1.87
CA SER A 72 7.17 3.50 2.95
C SER A 72 5.71 3.58 2.48
N THR A 73 5.34 4.69 1.84
CA THR A 73 3.98 4.89 1.31
C THR A 73 3.62 3.83 0.26
N LEU A 74 4.56 3.50 -0.63
CA LEU A 74 4.36 2.45 -1.63
C LEU A 74 4.20 1.07 -0.98
N ALA A 75 4.95 0.78 0.09
CA ALA A 75 4.80 -0.47 0.84
C ALA A 75 3.42 -0.58 1.50
N GLU A 76 2.90 0.51 2.07
CA GLU A 76 1.55 0.56 2.64
C GLU A 76 0.47 0.33 1.58
N VAL A 77 0.56 1.00 0.43
CA VAL A 77 -0.38 0.80 -0.70
C VAL A 77 -0.34 -0.64 -1.19
N LYS A 78 0.86 -1.23 -1.33
CA LYS A 78 1.00 -2.63 -1.72
C LYS A 78 0.36 -3.58 -0.70
N ALA A 79 0.51 -3.31 0.60
CA ALA A 79 -0.11 -4.10 1.64
C ALA A 79 -1.65 -4.01 1.60
N LEU A 80 -2.20 -2.82 1.34
CA LEU A 80 -3.63 -2.61 1.19
C LEU A 80 -4.20 -3.38 -0.01
N GLU A 81 -3.56 -3.30 -1.18
CA GLU A 81 -3.97 -4.03 -2.38
C GLU A 81 -3.91 -5.55 -2.17
N GLN A 82 -2.85 -6.05 -1.52
CA GLN A 82 -2.76 -7.48 -1.16
C GLN A 82 -3.88 -7.90 -0.20
N GLY A 83 -4.24 -7.05 0.77
CA GLY A 83 -5.38 -7.28 1.65
C GLY A 83 -6.69 -7.35 0.87
N ARG A 84 -6.90 -6.43 -0.07
CA ARG A 84 -8.10 -6.37 -0.93
C ARG A 84 -8.21 -7.60 -1.82
N ALA A 85 -7.11 -8.04 -2.43
CA ALA A 85 -7.09 -9.27 -3.24
C ALA A 85 -7.50 -10.50 -2.42
N ARG A 86 -6.92 -10.68 -1.23
CA ARG A 86 -7.30 -11.79 -0.32
C ARG A 86 -8.77 -11.72 0.12
N GLN A 87 -9.31 -10.51 0.29
CA GLN A 87 -10.73 -10.33 0.62
C GLN A 87 -11.62 -10.75 -0.55
N MET A 88 -11.25 -10.38 -1.78
CA MET A 88 -11.96 -10.77 -2.99
C MET A 88 -11.91 -12.28 -3.21
N ASP A 89 -10.75 -12.93 -3.01
CA ASP A 89 -10.63 -14.38 -3.12
C ASP A 89 -11.55 -15.11 -2.13
N ARG A 90 -11.58 -14.67 -0.86
CA ARG A 90 -12.49 -15.22 0.15
C ARG A 90 -13.97 -15.01 -0.20
N ALA A 91 -14.30 -13.85 -0.78
CA ALA A 91 -15.66 -13.56 -1.23
C ALA A 91 -16.05 -14.47 -2.41
N ALA A 92 -15.18 -14.64 -3.40
CA ALA A 92 -15.38 -15.52 -4.54
C ALA A 92 -15.53 -16.99 -4.11
N ASP A 93 -14.71 -17.46 -3.17
CA ASP A 93 -14.86 -18.80 -2.60
C ASP A 93 -16.18 -18.98 -1.86
N SER A 94 -16.61 -17.96 -1.11
CA SER A 94 -17.89 -17.99 -0.41
C SER A 94 -19.06 -18.03 -1.41
N LEU A 95 -18.99 -17.25 -2.48
CA LEU A 95 -19.97 -17.27 -3.55
C LEU A 95 -20.01 -18.64 -4.23
N ARG A 96 -18.86 -19.25 -4.57
CA ARG A 96 -18.80 -20.61 -5.13
C ARG A 96 -19.42 -21.66 -4.21
N ARG A 97 -19.22 -21.56 -2.89
CA ARG A 97 -19.86 -22.48 -1.93
C ARG A 97 -21.37 -22.28 -1.90
N LEU A 98 -21.85 -21.04 -1.92
CA LEU A 98 -23.28 -20.74 -2.01
C LEU A 98 -23.85 -21.26 -3.33
N GLU A 99 -23.20 -21.02 -4.46
CA GLU A 99 -23.57 -21.59 -5.76
C GLU A 99 -23.60 -23.12 -5.72
N ALA A 100 -22.63 -23.80 -5.10
CA ALA A 100 -22.65 -25.25 -4.98
C ALA A 100 -23.83 -25.77 -4.12
N VAL A 101 -24.19 -25.04 -3.06
CA VAL A 101 -25.33 -25.38 -2.20
C VAL A 101 -26.65 -25.11 -2.91
N VAL A 102 -26.75 -24.04 -3.70
CA VAL A 102 -27.98 -23.61 -4.39
C VAL A 102 -28.16 -24.35 -5.73
N ALA A 103 -27.11 -24.49 -6.51
CA ALA A 103 -27.10 -25.17 -7.81
C ALA A 103 -26.96 -26.69 -7.69
N GLY A 104 -26.38 -27.22 -6.61
CA GLY A 104 -26.28 -28.66 -6.37
C GLY A 104 -27.66 -29.32 -6.28
N SER A 105 -27.97 -30.25 -7.17
CA SER A 105 -29.21 -31.03 -7.13
C SER A 105 -29.30 -31.95 -5.90
N ALA A 106 -28.16 -32.36 -5.33
CA ALA A 106 -28.08 -33.26 -4.19
C ALA A 106 -28.48 -32.60 -2.86
N SER A 107 -28.07 -31.34 -2.62
CA SER A 107 -28.52 -30.59 -1.43
C SER A 107 -30.00 -30.25 -1.50
N ARG A 108 -30.53 -29.99 -2.71
CA ARG A 108 -31.96 -29.74 -2.95
C ARG A 108 -32.82 -30.98 -2.66
N GLY A 109 -32.37 -32.17 -3.06
CA GLY A 109 -33.00 -33.44 -2.72
C GLY A 109 -32.99 -33.68 -1.20
N ALA A 110 -31.80 -33.60 -0.57
CA ALA A 110 -31.66 -33.82 0.87
C ALA A 110 -32.40 -32.78 1.74
N ALA A 111 -32.43 -31.51 1.32
CA ALA A 111 -33.20 -30.46 2.00
C ALA A 111 -34.71 -30.65 1.82
N GLY A 112 -35.15 -30.99 0.60
CA GLY A 112 -36.54 -31.34 0.31
C GLY A 112 -37.02 -32.54 1.14
N GLU A 113 -36.20 -33.59 1.24
CA GLU A 113 -36.49 -34.77 2.06
C GLU A 113 -36.57 -34.44 3.56
N ASN A 114 -35.70 -33.58 4.08
CA ASN A 114 -35.73 -33.17 5.49
C ASN A 114 -36.98 -32.35 5.84
N ILE A 115 -37.40 -31.46 4.93
CA ILE A 115 -38.65 -30.71 5.08
C ILE A 115 -39.86 -31.65 5.02
N LEU A 116 -39.89 -32.58 4.07
CA LEU A 116 -40.96 -33.56 3.92
C LEU A 116 -41.07 -34.46 5.17
N ALA A 117 -39.92 -34.91 5.70
CA ALA A 117 -39.86 -35.69 6.93
C ALA A 117 -40.42 -34.93 8.13
N ARG A 118 -40.13 -33.62 8.24
CA ARG A 118 -40.67 -32.75 9.30
C ARG A 118 -42.17 -32.42 9.12
N ALA A 119 -42.64 -32.27 7.88
CA ALA A 119 -44.05 -32.07 7.61
C ALA A 119 -44.85 -33.33 7.96
N PHE A 120 -44.35 -34.51 7.56
CA PHE A 120 -45.00 -35.78 7.85
C PHE A 120 -44.84 -36.26 9.29
N SER A 121 -43.87 -35.75 10.05
CA SER A 121 -43.77 -36.05 11.49
C SER A 121 -44.94 -35.48 12.31
N GLN A 122 -45.74 -34.57 11.73
CA GLN A 122 -46.95 -34.05 12.36
C GLN A 122 -48.18 -34.93 12.10
N LEU A 123 -48.10 -35.85 11.15
CA LEU A 123 -49.17 -36.80 10.89
C LEU A 123 -49.17 -37.91 11.96
N PRO A 124 -50.34 -38.43 12.35
CA PRO A 124 -50.42 -39.61 13.19
C PRO A 124 -49.65 -40.80 12.57
N PRO A 125 -48.90 -41.56 13.38
CA PRO A 125 -47.99 -42.59 12.88
C PRO A 125 -48.69 -43.77 12.19
N ASP A 126 -50.00 -43.94 12.41
CA ASP A 126 -50.86 -44.94 11.75
C ASP A 126 -51.29 -44.54 10.33
N LEU A 127 -51.21 -43.24 10.00
CA LEU A 127 -51.59 -42.68 8.69
C LEU A 127 -50.46 -42.67 7.67
N LEU A 128 -49.20 -42.83 8.09
CA LEU A 128 -48.03 -42.75 7.21
C LEU A 128 -47.27 -44.08 7.19
N GLU A 129 -47.07 -44.62 6.00
CA GLU A 129 -46.24 -45.82 5.77
C GLU A 129 -45.04 -45.45 4.89
N ARG A 130 -43.86 -45.98 5.22
CA ARG A 130 -42.60 -45.66 4.52
C ARG A 130 -42.06 -46.87 3.78
N ASN A 131 -41.35 -46.63 2.68
CA ASN A 131 -40.69 -47.67 1.86
C ASN A 131 -41.66 -48.77 1.39
N VAL A 132 -42.82 -48.37 0.86
CA VAL A 132 -43.86 -49.31 0.41
C VAL A 132 -43.61 -49.71 -1.03
N ALA A 133 -43.68 -51.02 -1.32
CA ALA A 133 -43.59 -51.53 -2.68
C ALA A 133 -44.94 -51.40 -3.42
N PHE A 134 -44.94 -50.70 -4.55
CA PHE A 134 -46.05 -50.62 -5.50
C PHE A 134 -45.61 -51.21 -6.84
N GLY A 135 -45.90 -52.50 -7.05
CA GLY A 135 -45.48 -53.23 -8.25
C GLY A 135 -43.96 -53.32 -8.34
N SER A 136 -43.36 -52.73 -9.39
CA SER A 136 -41.91 -52.75 -9.64
C SER A 136 -41.15 -51.57 -9.02
N ARG A 137 -41.81 -50.69 -8.26
CA ARG A 137 -41.18 -49.51 -7.65
C ARG A 137 -41.45 -49.47 -6.15
N VAL A 138 -40.47 -48.99 -5.39
CA VAL A 138 -40.63 -48.66 -3.97
C VAL A 138 -40.85 -47.15 -3.88
N VAL A 139 -41.89 -46.73 -3.16
CA VAL A 139 -42.14 -45.32 -2.85
C VAL A 139 -41.73 -45.04 -1.41
N GLU A 140 -41.08 -43.91 -1.17
CA GLU A 140 -40.57 -43.57 0.15
C GLU A 140 -41.67 -43.30 1.17
N TYR A 141 -42.79 -42.70 0.73
CA TYR A 141 -43.93 -42.37 1.58
C TYR A 141 -45.25 -42.76 0.91
N ALA A 142 -46.15 -43.33 1.70
CA ALA A 142 -47.53 -43.63 1.32
C ALA A 142 -48.48 -43.28 2.47
N LEU A 143 -49.66 -42.76 2.15
CA LEU A 143 -50.72 -42.53 3.12
C LEU A 143 -51.60 -43.78 3.24
N ARG A 144 -51.89 -44.19 4.48
CA ARG A 144 -52.83 -45.27 4.78
C ARG A 144 -54.24 -44.70 4.85
N LEU A 145 -55.10 -45.10 3.92
CA LEU A 145 -56.49 -44.67 3.86
C LEU A 145 -57.40 -45.62 4.67
N PRO A 146 -58.60 -45.14 5.09
CA PRO A 146 -59.63 -46.01 5.66
C PRO A 146 -59.92 -47.20 4.72
N GLY A 147 -59.93 -48.41 5.29
CA GLY A 147 -60.08 -49.65 4.53
C GLY A 147 -58.76 -50.29 4.07
N GLY A 148 -57.61 -49.84 4.57
CA GLY A 148 -56.31 -50.50 4.38
C GLY A 148 -55.64 -50.24 3.02
N ARG A 149 -56.21 -49.34 2.20
CA ARG A 149 -55.61 -48.93 0.92
C ARG A 149 -54.45 -47.97 1.15
N LEU A 150 -53.44 -48.04 0.29
CA LEU A 150 -52.26 -47.18 0.34
C LEU A 150 -52.23 -46.24 -0.85
N LEU A 151 -52.03 -44.95 -0.59
CA LEU A 151 -51.89 -43.91 -1.60
C LEU A 151 -50.42 -43.46 -1.65
N PRO A 152 -49.68 -43.71 -2.74
CA PRO A 152 -48.29 -43.29 -2.85
C PRO A 152 -48.17 -41.76 -2.93
N ILE A 153 -47.15 -41.21 -2.28
CA ILE A 153 -46.82 -39.78 -2.35
C ILE A 153 -45.60 -39.59 -3.27
N ASP A 154 -45.82 -39.06 -4.49
CA ASP A 154 -44.73 -38.65 -5.39
C ASP A 154 -44.32 -37.21 -5.07
N SER A 155 -43.26 -37.05 -4.29
CA SER A 155 -42.82 -35.73 -3.78
C SER A 155 -41.66 -35.20 -4.62
N LYS A 156 -41.95 -34.69 -5.82
CA LYS A 156 -40.92 -34.03 -6.64
C LYS A 156 -40.80 -32.58 -6.25
N TRP A 157 -39.67 -32.21 -5.64
CA TRP A 157 -39.36 -30.81 -5.33
C TRP A 157 -39.10 -30.04 -6.64
N THR A 158 -39.96 -29.08 -6.96
CA THR A 158 -39.77 -28.19 -8.11
C THR A 158 -38.83 -27.04 -7.74
N SER A 159 -38.13 -26.47 -8.72
CA SER A 159 -36.98 -25.57 -8.54
C SER A 159 -37.25 -24.32 -7.68
N ALA A 160 -36.18 -23.67 -7.22
CA ALA A 160 -36.20 -22.42 -6.45
C ALA A 160 -37.11 -21.32 -7.05
N ALA A 161 -37.21 -21.26 -8.38
CA ALA A 161 -38.09 -20.32 -9.09
C ALA A 161 -39.59 -20.52 -8.80
N SER A 162 -40.02 -21.70 -8.36
CA SER A 162 -41.41 -21.95 -7.92
C SER A 162 -41.62 -21.57 -6.45
N LEU A 163 -40.57 -21.62 -5.62
CA LEU A 163 -40.61 -21.18 -4.22
C LEU A 163 -40.56 -19.65 -4.13
N GLU A 164 -39.74 -18.98 -4.95
CA GLU A 164 -39.73 -17.51 -5.07
C GLU A 164 -41.10 -16.98 -5.50
N ARG A 165 -41.73 -17.61 -6.51
CA ARG A 165 -43.09 -17.25 -6.94
C ARG A 165 -44.17 -17.51 -5.89
N LEU A 166 -43.95 -18.43 -4.95
CA LEU A 166 -44.89 -18.67 -3.85
C LEU A 166 -44.69 -17.62 -2.73
N ALA A 167 -43.45 -17.27 -2.41
CA ALA A 167 -43.14 -16.20 -1.46
C ALA A 167 -43.67 -14.84 -1.93
N ASP A 168 -43.59 -14.56 -3.24
CA ASP A 168 -44.14 -13.34 -3.84
C ASP A 168 -45.67 -13.36 -3.94
N ALA A 169 -46.32 -14.52 -3.83
CA ALA A 169 -47.77 -14.66 -3.90
C ALA A 169 -48.48 -14.52 -2.55
N ASP A 170 -47.73 -14.58 -1.44
CA ASP A 170 -48.24 -14.42 -0.07
C ASP A 170 -48.13 -12.97 0.45
N ASP A 171 -47.70 -12.00 -0.39
CA ASP A 171 -47.71 -10.57 -0.05
C ASP A 171 -49.03 -9.93 -0.56
N PRO A 172 -49.92 -9.43 0.33
CA PRO A 172 -51.23 -8.89 -0.03
C PRO A 172 -51.21 -7.55 -0.78
#